data_AF-A0A373J438-F1
#
_entry.id   AF-A0A373J438-F1
#
_cell.length_a   1.000
_cell.length_b   1.000
_cell.length_c   1.000
_cell.angle_alpha   90.00
_cell.angle_beta   90.00
_cell.angle_gamma   90.00
#
_symmetry.space_group_name_H-M   'P 1'
#
loop_
_entity.id
_entity.type
_entity.pdbx_description
1 polymer ?
#
loop_
_entity_poly.entity_id
_entity_poly.type
_entity_poly.pdbx_seq_one_letter_code
_entity_poly.pdbx_strand_id
1 'polypeptide(L)'
;MEECSVLIETTKSAEDKTSRWFDLPIDYELFRDLLGVEADSKDYQITDMKLPFAGDIVRTTSVRRLNKLYFAYTDLSPEVQQAYKDLIPYFGGVEDLLQESEEFLFYPECHNIMDVARYRLEHNIEFSALSEKGKKYFNLEAYAHELEEKGRYALCNNGMFKL
;
A
#
# COMPACT_ATOMS: atom_id res chain seq x y z
N MET A 1 7.24 11.79 -0.89
CA MET A 1 7.40 10.50 -0.19
C MET A 1 7.36 10.83 1.29
N GLU A 2 6.40 10.27 2.05
CA GLU A 2 6.42 10.43 3.50
C GLU A 2 7.69 9.75 4.04
N GLU A 3 8.45 10.44 4.89
CA GLU A 3 9.65 9.87 5.52
C GLU A 3 9.24 8.72 6.44
N CYS A 4 9.64 7.50 6.09
CA CYS A 4 9.36 6.30 6.88
C CYS A 4 10.43 6.13 7.96
N SER A 5 10.04 6.27 9.22
CA SER A 5 10.99 6.18 10.35
C SER A 5 10.45 5.37 11.52
N VAL A 6 11.35 4.76 12.28
CA VAL A 6 11.05 3.95 13.48
C VAL A 6 11.92 4.36 14.65
N LEU A 7 11.36 4.36 15.86
CA LEU A 7 12.10 4.52 17.11
C LEU A 7 12.46 3.15 17.67
N ILE A 8 13.76 2.90 17.78
CA ILE A 8 14.29 1.64 18.30
C ILE A 8 15.00 1.91 19.63
N GLU A 9 14.67 1.11 20.64
CA GLU A 9 15.23 1.15 21.99
C GLU A 9 15.93 -0.17 22.31
N THR A 10 17.15 -0.12 22.87
CA THR A 10 17.83 -1.31 23.37
C THR A 10 17.15 -1.88 24.61
N THR A 11 17.15 -3.21 24.78
CA THR A 11 16.52 -3.89 25.95
C THR A 11 17.44 -4.01 27.17
N LYS A 12 18.54 -3.26 27.21
CA LYS A 12 19.49 -3.19 28.35
C LYS A 12 18.82 -2.64 29.63
N SER A 13 19.53 -2.71 30.75
CA SER A 13 19.16 -2.08 32.03
C SER A 13 18.78 -0.62 31.83
N ALA A 14 17.83 -0.10 32.64
CA ALA A 14 17.27 1.24 32.47
C ALA A 14 18.33 2.37 32.46
N GLU A 15 19.47 2.17 33.13
CA GLU A 15 20.61 3.10 33.15
C GLU A 15 21.42 3.10 31.83
N ASP A 16 21.37 2.02 31.05
CA ASP A 16 22.12 1.81 29.81
C ASP A 16 21.22 1.80 28.55
N LYS A 17 19.93 2.13 28.71
CA LYS A 17 18.99 2.15 27.61
C LYS A 17 19.33 3.28 26.64
N THR A 18 19.53 2.91 25.39
CA THR A 18 19.72 3.84 24.28
C THR A 18 18.53 3.73 23.33
N SER A 19 17.94 4.86 22.96
CA SER A 19 16.79 4.92 22.03
C SER A 19 17.09 5.91 20.92
N ARG A 20 16.80 5.54 19.66
CA ARG A 20 17.08 6.40 18.51
C ARG A 20 16.12 6.16 17.35
N TRP A 21 15.80 7.24 16.65
CA TRP A 21 15.06 7.19 15.39
C TRP A 21 15.97 6.76 14.25
N PHE A 22 15.45 5.89 13.39
CA PHE A 22 16.09 5.45 12.16
C PHE A 22 15.14 5.62 10.99
N ASP A 23 15.65 6.17 9.90
CA ASP A 23 14.94 6.20 8.62
C ASP A 23 15.09 4.85 7.91
N LEU A 24 14.05 4.44 7.20
CA LEU A 24 14.06 3.22 6.39
C LEU A 24 14.60 3.51 4.97
N PRO A 25 15.39 2.60 4.39
CA PRO A 25 15.88 1.35 4.98
C PRO A 25 17.04 1.60 5.97
N ILE A 26 17.08 0.83 7.05
CA ILE A 26 18.12 0.94 8.08
C ILE A 26 19.40 0.27 7.60
N ASP A 27 20.49 1.01 7.57
CA ASP A 27 21.83 0.48 7.37
C ASP A 27 22.32 -0.25 8.64
N TYR A 28 22.82 -1.48 8.49
CA TYR A 28 23.16 -2.34 9.63
C TYR A 28 24.44 -1.91 10.34
N GLU A 29 25.40 -1.33 9.62
CA GLU A 29 26.63 -0.81 10.22
C GLU A 29 26.30 0.42 11.04
N LEU A 30 25.53 1.35 10.48
CA LEU A 30 25.04 2.53 11.17
C LEU A 30 24.20 2.16 12.40
N PHE A 31 23.33 1.15 12.29
CA PHE A 31 22.52 0.66 13.41
C PHE A 31 23.39 0.19 14.57
N ARG A 32 24.39 -0.64 14.28
CA ARG A 32 25.34 -1.14 15.29
C ARG A 32 26.16 -0.01 15.89
N ASP A 33 26.65 0.91 15.09
CA ASP A 33 27.47 2.03 15.57
C ASP A 33 26.68 2.97 16.49
N LEU A 34 25.38 3.13 16.26
CA LEU A 34 24.53 4.04 17.02
C LEU A 34 23.87 3.41 18.26
N LEU A 35 23.51 2.12 18.23
CA LEU A 35 22.88 1.44 19.38
C LEU A 35 23.80 0.45 20.11
N GLY A 36 24.93 0.07 19.51
CA GLY A 36 25.87 -0.90 20.08
C GLY A 36 25.29 -2.31 20.23
N VAL A 37 24.32 -2.68 19.39
CA VAL A 37 23.70 -4.01 19.31
C VAL A 37 23.60 -4.44 17.84
N GLU A 38 23.61 -5.75 17.59
CA GLU A 38 23.51 -6.28 16.23
C GLU A 38 22.05 -6.24 15.73
N ALA A 39 21.86 -5.92 14.44
CA ALA A 39 20.53 -5.84 13.81
C ALA A 39 19.76 -7.18 13.84
N ASP A 40 20.46 -8.32 13.90
CA ASP A 40 19.86 -9.66 13.99
C ASP A 40 19.67 -10.14 15.45
N SER A 41 20.02 -9.32 16.45
CA SER A 41 19.85 -9.66 17.86
C SER A 41 18.42 -9.38 18.35
N LYS A 42 18.12 -9.83 19.58
CA LYS A 42 16.87 -9.54 20.30
C LYS A 42 17.05 -8.46 21.37
N ASP A 43 18.17 -7.73 21.31
CA ASP A 43 18.58 -6.77 22.34
C ASP A 43 18.02 -5.37 22.10
N TYR A 44 16.97 -5.26 21.28
CA TYR A 44 16.25 -4.04 20.99
C TYR A 44 14.76 -4.32 20.75
N GLN A 45 13.97 -3.27 20.78
CA GLN A 45 12.54 -3.27 20.51
C GLN A 45 12.14 -1.98 19.80
N ILE A 46 11.11 -2.06 18.97
CA ILE A 46 10.49 -0.89 18.35
C ILE A 46 9.48 -0.31 19.33
N THR A 47 9.61 0.97 19.64
CA THR A 47 8.77 1.65 20.64
C THR A 47 7.83 2.69 20.03
N ASP A 48 8.17 3.24 18.87
CA ASP A 48 7.35 4.20 18.13
C ASP A 48 7.65 4.10 16.62
N MET A 49 6.75 4.59 15.77
CA MET A 49 6.87 4.51 14.31
C MET A 49 6.07 5.58 13.58
N LYS A 50 6.60 6.04 12.44
CA LYS A 50 5.98 7.00 11.53
C LYS A 50 6.14 6.47 10.11
N LEU A 51 5.20 5.61 9.69
CA LEU A 51 5.21 4.98 8.37
C LEU A 51 3.82 4.41 8.03
N PRO A 52 3.49 4.21 6.74
CA PRO A 52 2.15 3.78 6.32
C PRO A 52 1.78 2.35 6.73
N PHE A 53 2.74 1.43 6.74
CA PHE A 53 2.55 0.00 7.02
C PHE A 53 2.78 -0.37 8.51
N ALA A 54 2.48 0.56 9.43
CA ALA A 54 2.69 0.38 10.86
C ALA A 54 1.91 -0.82 11.44
N GLY A 55 0.77 -1.16 10.82
CA GLY A 55 -0.06 -2.31 11.20
C GLY A 55 0.65 -3.67 11.06
N ASP A 56 1.67 -3.76 10.21
CA ASP A 56 2.43 -4.99 9.95
C ASP A 56 3.62 -5.17 10.91
N ILE A 57 3.83 -4.21 11.82
CA ILE A 57 5.01 -4.14 12.69
C ILE A 57 4.59 -4.35 14.15
N VAL A 58 5.23 -5.31 14.81
CA VAL A 58 5.17 -5.50 16.26
C VAL A 58 6.48 -5.08 16.92
N ARG A 59 6.48 -4.90 18.25
CA ARG A 59 7.66 -4.44 19.02
C ARG A 59 8.92 -5.28 18.81
N THR A 60 8.76 -6.58 18.56
CA THR A 60 9.86 -7.54 18.36
C THR A 60 10.23 -7.75 16.88
N THR A 61 9.70 -6.92 15.98
CA THR A 61 10.04 -7.00 14.55
C THR A 61 11.51 -6.68 14.36
N SER A 62 12.24 -7.53 13.62
CA SER A 62 13.65 -7.32 13.36
C SER A 62 13.88 -6.20 12.33
N VAL A 63 15.06 -5.56 12.40
CA VAL A 63 15.52 -4.59 11.40
C VAL A 63 15.47 -5.16 9.99
N ARG A 64 15.86 -6.44 9.80
CA ARG A 64 15.74 -7.13 8.52
C ARG A 64 14.29 -7.18 8.01
N ARG A 65 13.33 -7.48 8.89
CA ARG A 65 11.91 -7.52 8.53
C ARG A 65 11.39 -6.12 8.21
N LEU A 66 11.80 -5.09 8.97
CA LEU A 66 11.47 -3.69 8.70
C LEU A 66 11.91 -3.27 7.29
N ASN A 67 13.17 -3.54 6.93
CA ASN A 67 13.68 -3.22 5.61
C ASN A 67 12.90 -3.97 4.51
N LYS A 68 12.54 -5.24 4.74
CA LYS A 68 11.73 -6.00 3.78
C LYS A 68 10.35 -5.38 3.55
N LEU A 69 9.66 -4.99 4.63
CA LEU A 69 8.35 -4.32 4.55
C LEU A 69 8.46 -2.96 3.85
N TYR A 70 9.53 -2.20 4.13
CA TYR A 70 9.81 -0.93 3.46
C TYR A 70 9.97 -1.13 1.95
N PHE A 71 10.78 -2.09 1.51
CA PHE A 71 10.95 -2.35 0.09
C PHE A 71 9.65 -2.81 -0.57
N ALA A 72 8.88 -3.69 0.09
CA ALA A 72 7.56 -4.09 -0.40
C ALA A 72 6.64 -2.88 -0.59
N TYR A 73 6.64 -1.93 0.34
CA TYR A 73 5.87 -0.69 0.22
C TYR A 73 6.37 0.19 -0.94
N THR A 74 7.69 0.37 -1.10
CA THR A 74 8.24 1.23 -2.15
C THR A 74 8.11 0.64 -3.55
N ASP A 75 7.96 -0.68 -3.66
CA ASP A 75 7.77 -1.38 -4.93
C ASP A 75 6.33 -1.33 -5.44
N LEU A 76 5.36 -0.94 -4.59
CA LEU A 76 3.99 -0.67 -5.03
C LEU A 76 3.96 0.44 -6.08
N SER A 77 3.01 0.39 -7.02
CA SER A 77 2.81 1.47 -7.99
C SER A 77 2.43 2.78 -7.28
N PRO A 78 2.76 3.96 -7.85
CA PRO A 78 2.44 5.26 -7.23
C PRO A 78 0.96 5.41 -6.89
N GLU A 79 0.08 4.88 -7.74
CA GLU A 79 -1.37 4.92 -7.56
C GLU A 79 -1.80 4.10 -6.33
N VAL A 80 -1.21 2.91 -6.15
CA VAL A 80 -1.49 2.03 -5.01
C VAL A 80 -0.87 2.57 -3.72
N GLN A 81 0.34 3.14 -3.77
CA GLN A 81 0.95 3.79 -2.60
C GLN A 81 0.12 4.96 -2.09
N GLN A 82 -0.42 5.79 -2.99
CA GLN A 82 -1.29 6.91 -2.63
C GLN A 82 -2.63 6.45 -2.05
N ALA A 83 -3.15 5.31 -2.53
CA ALA A 83 -4.37 4.68 -2.06
C ALA A 83 -4.18 3.71 -0.89
N TYR A 84 -2.96 3.57 -0.36
CA TYR A 84 -2.60 2.50 0.59
C TYR A 84 -3.56 2.36 1.77
N LYS A 85 -3.95 3.49 2.39
CA LYS A 85 -4.86 3.50 3.56
C LYS A 85 -6.26 2.97 3.23
N ASP A 86 -6.72 3.17 2.00
CA ASP A 86 -8.03 2.74 1.54
C ASP A 86 -8.00 1.27 1.09
N LEU A 87 -6.85 0.80 0.59
CA LEU A 87 -6.67 -0.56 0.08
C LEU A 87 -6.29 -1.57 1.16
N ILE A 88 -5.45 -1.21 2.14
CA ILE A 88 -4.92 -2.15 3.14
C ILE A 88 -6.00 -2.94 3.90
N PRO A 89 -7.23 -2.42 4.20
CA PRO A 89 -8.26 -3.23 4.87
C PRO A 89 -8.75 -4.44 4.07
N TYR A 90 -8.52 -4.47 2.75
CA TYR A 90 -8.87 -5.61 1.89
C TYR A 90 -7.79 -6.70 1.85
N PHE A 91 -6.60 -6.43 2.42
CA PHE A 91 -5.42 -7.29 2.34
C PHE A 91 -4.83 -7.57 3.73
N GLY A 92 -4.02 -8.62 3.85
CA GLY A 92 -3.44 -9.06 5.13
C GLY A 92 -2.17 -8.31 5.56
N GLY A 93 -1.68 -7.40 4.72
CA GLY A 93 -0.47 -6.60 4.95
C GLY A 93 0.11 -6.06 3.63
N VAL A 94 1.19 -5.29 3.73
CA VAL A 94 1.83 -4.66 2.55
C VAL A 94 2.35 -5.66 1.52
N GLU A 95 2.83 -6.83 1.96
CA GLU A 95 3.33 -7.86 1.03
C GLU A 95 2.19 -8.53 0.25
N ASP A 96 1.06 -8.81 0.90
CA ASP A 96 -0.13 -9.35 0.24
C ASP A 96 -0.69 -8.32 -0.75
N LEU A 97 -0.74 -7.05 -0.34
CA LEU A 97 -1.15 -5.95 -1.22
C LEU A 97 -0.23 -5.85 -2.44
N LEU A 98 1.09 -5.93 -2.27
CA LEU A 98 2.04 -5.87 -3.38
C LEU A 98 1.79 -6.99 -4.39
N GLN A 99 1.61 -8.22 -3.90
CA GLN A 99 1.38 -9.38 -4.76
C GLN A 99 0.08 -9.24 -5.56
N GLU A 100 -1.02 -8.89 -4.90
CA GLU A 100 -2.33 -8.79 -5.56
C GLU A 100 -2.42 -7.53 -6.44
N SER A 101 -1.63 -6.48 -6.16
CA SER A 101 -1.67 -5.23 -6.92
C SER A 101 -1.24 -5.36 -8.38
N GLU A 102 -0.54 -6.45 -8.75
CA GLU A 102 -0.18 -6.74 -10.15
C GLU A 102 -1.40 -6.94 -11.06
N GLU A 103 -2.55 -7.38 -10.50
CA GLU A 103 -3.77 -7.62 -11.25
C GLU A 103 -4.75 -6.42 -11.22
N PHE A 104 -4.45 -5.38 -10.44
CA PHE A 104 -5.38 -4.27 -10.28
C PHE A 104 -5.55 -3.48 -11.57
N LEU A 105 -6.79 -3.05 -11.80
CA LEU A 105 -7.09 -2.04 -12.81
C LEU A 105 -7.42 -0.73 -12.11
N PHE A 106 -6.57 0.28 -12.34
CA PHE A 106 -6.79 1.62 -11.83
C PHE A 106 -7.58 2.48 -12.82
N TYR A 107 -8.65 3.09 -12.33
CA TYR A 107 -9.52 4.02 -13.05
C TYR A 107 -9.35 5.42 -12.43
N PRO A 108 -8.50 6.28 -13.00
CA PRO A 108 -8.26 7.62 -12.47
C PRO A 108 -9.53 8.47 -12.58
N GLU A 109 -9.72 9.39 -11.63
CA GLU A 109 -10.85 10.36 -11.61
C GLU A 109 -12.25 9.70 -11.60
N CYS A 110 -12.35 8.39 -11.35
CA CYS A 110 -13.62 7.69 -11.17
C CYS A 110 -14.00 7.68 -9.69
N HIS A 111 -15.22 8.10 -9.37
CA HIS A 111 -15.68 8.27 -7.99
C HIS A 111 -16.82 7.30 -7.61
N ASN A 112 -17.30 6.52 -8.58
CA ASN A 112 -18.34 5.51 -8.41
C ASN A 112 -18.31 4.54 -9.60
N ILE A 113 -19.07 3.44 -9.50
CA ILE A 113 -19.10 2.41 -10.54
C ILE A 113 -19.66 2.91 -11.88
N MET A 114 -20.50 3.95 -11.89
CA MET A 114 -20.99 4.57 -13.12
C MET A 114 -19.89 5.29 -13.89
N ASP A 115 -18.95 5.91 -13.18
CA ASP A 115 -17.78 6.55 -13.81
C ASP A 115 -16.86 5.49 -14.44
N VAL A 116 -16.65 4.37 -13.77
CA VAL A 116 -15.90 3.22 -14.31
C VAL A 116 -16.59 2.66 -15.57
N ALA A 117 -17.91 2.50 -15.52
CA ALA A 117 -18.70 2.02 -16.66
C ALA A 117 -18.55 2.96 -17.87
N ARG A 118 -18.63 4.29 -17.65
CA ARG A 118 -18.42 5.29 -18.69
C ARG A 118 -16.99 5.27 -19.22
N TYR A 119 -16.00 5.22 -18.34
CA TYR A 119 -14.59 5.15 -18.71
C TYR A 119 -14.31 3.95 -19.60
N ARG A 120 -14.81 2.76 -19.23
CA ARG A 120 -14.68 1.54 -20.03
C ARG A 120 -15.39 1.66 -21.38
N LEU A 121 -16.60 2.22 -21.43
CA LEU A 121 -17.32 2.41 -22.69
C LEU A 121 -16.55 3.29 -23.68
N GLU A 122 -15.80 4.25 -23.19
CA GLU A 122 -15.01 5.18 -24.01
C GLU A 122 -13.63 4.62 -24.40
N HIS A 123 -12.95 3.93 -23.49
CA HIS A 123 -11.52 3.59 -23.63
C HIS A 123 -11.22 2.10 -23.81
N ASN A 124 -12.17 1.20 -23.52
CA ASN A 124 -11.95 -0.24 -23.66
C ASN A 124 -12.21 -0.72 -25.09
N ILE A 125 -11.28 -1.51 -25.62
CA ILE A 125 -11.34 -2.06 -26.97
C ILE A 125 -12.59 -2.91 -27.23
N GLU A 126 -13.18 -3.52 -26.19
CA GLU A 126 -14.45 -4.27 -26.29
C GLU A 126 -15.59 -3.42 -26.88
N PHE A 127 -15.57 -2.11 -26.64
CA PHE A 127 -16.58 -1.17 -27.13
C PHE A 127 -16.14 -0.40 -28.37
N SER A 128 -14.95 -0.69 -28.93
CA SER A 128 -14.43 0.01 -30.12
C SER A 128 -15.31 -0.16 -31.36
N ALA A 129 -16.08 -1.25 -31.44
CA ALA A 129 -17.03 -1.51 -32.51
C ALA A 129 -18.33 -0.68 -32.39
N LEU A 130 -18.61 -0.08 -31.23
CA LEU A 130 -19.78 0.77 -31.05
C LEU A 130 -19.53 2.15 -31.70
N SER A 131 -20.39 2.50 -32.65
CA SER A 131 -20.45 3.87 -33.15
C SER A 131 -20.81 4.86 -32.03
N GLU A 132 -20.46 6.13 -32.21
CA GLU A 132 -20.82 7.22 -31.27
C GLU A 132 -22.34 7.29 -31.01
N LYS A 133 -23.16 7.02 -32.04
CA LYS A 133 -24.61 6.94 -31.88
C LYS A 133 -25.01 5.73 -31.04
N GLY A 134 -24.30 4.60 -31.17
CA GLY A 134 -24.51 3.40 -30.35
C GLY A 134 -24.19 3.65 -28.87
N LYS A 135 -23.07 4.31 -28.59
CA LYS A 135 -22.68 4.70 -27.22
C LYS A 135 -23.72 5.59 -26.55
N LYS A 136 -24.35 6.52 -27.29
CA LYS A 136 -25.41 7.41 -26.77
C LYS A 136 -26.65 6.68 -26.24
N TYR A 137 -26.97 5.51 -26.79
CA TYR A 137 -28.11 4.69 -26.36
C TYR A 137 -27.69 3.48 -25.52
N PHE A 138 -26.41 3.38 -25.17
CA PHE A 138 -25.90 2.30 -24.35
C PHE A 138 -26.48 2.41 -22.93
N ASN A 139 -26.98 1.28 -22.41
CA ASN A 139 -27.53 1.24 -21.06
C ASN A 139 -26.38 1.16 -20.04
N LEU A 140 -25.84 2.34 -19.69
CA LEU A 140 -24.75 2.47 -18.73
C LEU A 140 -25.11 1.96 -17.33
N GLU A 141 -26.35 2.15 -16.89
CA GLU A 141 -26.79 1.71 -15.56
C GLU A 141 -26.77 0.18 -15.43
N ALA A 142 -27.31 -0.52 -16.44
CA ALA A 142 -27.28 -1.99 -16.45
C ALA A 142 -25.83 -2.52 -16.51
N TYR A 143 -24.97 -1.86 -17.27
CA TYR A 143 -23.56 -2.25 -17.34
C TYR A 143 -22.81 -1.99 -16.03
N ALA A 144 -23.03 -0.85 -15.38
CA ALA A 144 -22.42 -0.55 -14.09
C ALA A 144 -22.85 -1.55 -13.01
N HIS A 145 -24.13 -1.94 -12.99
CA HIS A 145 -24.63 -3.00 -12.12
C HIS A 145 -23.93 -4.35 -12.38
N GLU A 146 -23.77 -4.72 -13.66
CA GLU A 146 -23.04 -5.94 -14.02
C GLU A 146 -21.58 -5.89 -13.56
N LEU A 147 -20.92 -4.73 -13.66
CA LEU A 147 -19.56 -4.55 -13.16
C LEU A 147 -19.51 -4.79 -11.65
N GLU A 148 -20.40 -4.18 -10.88
CA GLU A 148 -20.48 -4.31 -9.41
C GLU A 148 -20.76 -5.75 -8.97
N GLU A 149 -21.60 -6.49 -9.70
CA GLU A 149 -21.89 -7.90 -9.39
C GLU A 149 -20.73 -8.84 -9.69
N LYS A 150 -19.95 -8.56 -10.74
CA LYS A 150 -18.90 -9.46 -11.24
C LYS A 150 -17.49 -9.15 -10.73
N GLY A 151 -17.30 -7.99 -10.13
CA GLY A 151 -15.98 -7.52 -9.70
C GLY A 151 -16.01 -6.91 -8.31
N ARG A 152 -14.85 -6.83 -7.69
CA ARG A 152 -14.66 -6.07 -6.45
C ARG A 152 -14.04 -4.73 -6.82
N TYR A 153 -14.62 -3.65 -6.32
CA TYR A 153 -14.10 -2.31 -6.55
C TYR A 153 -13.87 -1.60 -5.23
N ALA A 154 -12.76 -0.90 -5.12
CA ALA A 154 -12.44 -0.02 -4.01
C ALA A 154 -12.42 1.43 -4.49
N LEU A 155 -13.16 2.28 -3.79
CA LEU A 155 -13.06 3.72 -3.95
C LEU A 155 -11.91 4.23 -3.09
N CYS A 156 -10.99 4.96 -3.70
CA CYS A 156 -9.82 5.53 -3.06
C CYS A 156 -9.75 7.04 -3.35
N ASN A 157 -8.92 7.76 -2.59
CA ASN A 157 -8.81 9.22 -2.74
C ASN A 157 -8.32 9.70 -4.13
N ASN A 158 -7.68 8.84 -4.91
CA ASN A 158 -7.13 9.14 -6.23
C ASN A 158 -7.90 8.49 -7.40
N GLY A 159 -8.97 7.75 -7.14
CA GLY A 159 -9.76 7.08 -8.16
C GLY A 159 -10.36 5.77 -7.66
N MET A 160 -10.72 4.89 -8.60
CA MET A 160 -11.24 3.56 -8.28
C MET A 160 -10.29 2.47 -8.73
N PHE A 161 -10.13 1.47 -7.88
CA PHE A 161 -9.44 0.23 -8.22
C PHE A 161 -10.47 -0.87 -8.44
N LYS A 162 -10.31 -1.64 -9.52
CA LYS A 162 -10.84 -3.00 -9.57
C LYS A 162 -9.79 -3.91 -8.92
N LEU A 163 -10.19 -4.54 -7.82
CA LEU A 163 -9.40 -5.52 -7.08
C LEU A 163 -9.56 -6.91 -7.68
#